data_AF-A0A956CYN0-F1
#
_entry.id   AF-A0A956CYN0-F1
#
_cell.length_a   1.000
_cell.length_b   1.000
_cell.length_c   1.000
_cell.angle_alpha   90.00
_cell.angle_beta   90.00
_cell.angle_gamma   90.00
#
_symmetry.space_group_name_H-M   'P 1'
#
loop_
_entity.id
_entity.type
_entity.pdbx_description
1 polymer ?
#
loop_
_entity_poly.entity_id
_entity_poly.type
_entity_poly.pdbx_seq_one_letter_code
_entity_poly.pdbx_strand_id
1 'polypeptide(L)'
;GKELVARAIHDSSPRRDGPWVSENCSAIPETLLESTLFGHVRGAFTGADRARRGLFEIADGGTLFLDEIGEMSEPMQAKLLRVLQDGELRPIGGEQTRRVDVRLVAATHRDLPALVEQGRFRSDLFYRIAVVAVELPALRERPDDIPPLVAEFLERHAGERLVRIDPRAMRALRGHRWPGNVRELENEIRRALVLADDTIALEHLSPALRGDSDSEPLDELDLKGRVAALERRLIKKALETTFGNQTRAASLLGLSRYGLQKMIKRLEID
;
A
#
# COMPACT_ATOMS: atom_id res chain seq x y z
N GLY A 1 -4.55 4.14 -1.79
CA GLY A 1 -4.62 3.97 -3.26
C GLY A 1 -6.01 3.55 -3.72
N LYS A 2 -6.68 2.61 -3.04
CA LYS A 2 -8.01 2.09 -3.42
C LYS A 2 -9.04 3.19 -3.71
N GLU A 3 -9.15 4.18 -2.82
CA GLU A 3 -10.06 5.33 -3.00
C GLU A 3 -9.70 6.19 -4.23
N LEU A 4 -8.42 6.46 -4.49
CA LEU A 4 -8.00 7.21 -5.69
C LEU A 4 -8.36 6.48 -6.98
N VAL A 5 -8.20 5.16 -7.00
CA VAL A 5 -8.60 4.33 -8.15
C VAL A 5 -10.11 4.35 -8.31
N ALA A 6 -10.86 4.18 -7.21
CA ALA A 6 -12.31 4.24 -7.23
C ALA A 6 -12.82 5.62 -7.71
N ARG A 7 -12.13 6.69 -7.30
CA ARG A 7 -12.41 8.06 -7.74
C ARG A 7 -12.14 8.24 -9.23
N ALA A 8 -10.99 7.78 -9.73
CA ALA A 8 -10.67 7.80 -11.15
C ALA A 8 -11.69 7.03 -11.99
N ILE A 9 -12.19 5.89 -11.48
CA ILE A 9 -13.26 5.12 -12.12
C ILE A 9 -14.55 5.96 -12.21
N HIS A 10 -14.92 6.69 -11.16
CA HIS A 10 -16.10 7.56 -11.18
C HIS A 10 -15.94 8.73 -12.16
N ASP A 11 -14.82 9.45 -12.07
CA ASP A 11 -14.52 10.62 -12.92
C ASP A 11 -14.45 10.23 -14.42
N SER A 12 -14.10 8.98 -14.72
CA SER A 12 -14.07 8.42 -16.08
C SER A 12 -15.39 7.79 -16.54
N SER A 13 -16.44 7.82 -15.72
CA SER A 13 -17.71 7.15 -16.00
C SER A 13 -18.77 8.10 -16.59
N PRO A 14 -19.87 7.58 -17.16
CA PRO A 14 -21.04 8.39 -17.52
C PRO A 14 -21.70 9.11 -16.33
N ARG A 15 -21.37 8.74 -15.09
CA ARG A 15 -21.91 9.32 -13.85
C ARG A 15 -20.96 10.34 -13.19
N ARG A 16 -19.91 10.79 -13.88
CA ARG A 16 -18.91 11.74 -13.34
C ARG A 16 -19.51 13.05 -12.82
N ASP A 17 -20.64 13.49 -13.38
CA ASP A 17 -21.33 14.73 -12.99
C ASP A 17 -22.35 14.47 -11.85
N GLY A 18 -22.54 13.21 -11.47
CA GLY A 18 -23.41 12.78 -10.37
C GLY A 18 -22.70 12.77 -9.01
N PRO A 19 -23.42 12.49 -7.91
CA PRO A 19 -22.84 12.48 -6.59
C PRO A 19 -21.77 11.38 -6.44
N TRP A 20 -20.65 11.75 -5.81
CA TRP A 20 -19.66 10.82 -5.28
C TRP A 20 -19.82 10.75 -3.76
N VAL A 21 -20.18 9.58 -3.26
CA VAL A 21 -20.31 9.32 -1.82
C VAL A 21 -19.35 8.20 -1.46
N SER A 22 -18.59 8.37 -0.39
CA SER A 22 -17.61 7.38 0.08
C SER A 22 -17.81 7.10 1.56
N GLU A 23 -17.72 5.83 1.95
CA GLU A 23 -17.80 5.41 3.35
C GLU A 23 -16.84 4.25 3.62
N ASN A 24 -16.28 4.22 4.83
CA ASN A 24 -15.42 3.13 5.28
C ASN A 24 -16.18 2.24 6.28
N CYS A 25 -16.40 0.99 5.90
CA CYS A 25 -17.23 0.05 6.67
C CYS A 25 -16.58 -0.37 7.99
N SER A 26 -15.26 -0.21 8.15
CA SER A 26 -14.54 -0.57 9.37
C SER A 26 -14.39 0.60 10.34
N ALA A 27 -14.76 1.83 9.95
CA ALA A 27 -14.47 3.03 10.72
C ALA A 27 -15.53 3.35 11.79
N ILE A 28 -16.74 2.81 11.65
CA ILE A 28 -17.87 3.10 12.55
C ILE A 28 -18.54 1.83 13.07
N PRO A 29 -19.13 1.87 14.28
CA PRO A 29 -19.91 0.76 14.82
C PRO A 29 -21.05 0.32 13.89
N GLU A 30 -21.37 -0.96 13.88
CA GLU A 30 -22.35 -1.58 12.97
C GLU A 30 -23.71 -0.88 12.95
N THR A 31 -24.26 -0.54 14.12
CA THR A 31 -25.57 0.13 14.22
C THR A 31 -25.56 1.53 13.61
N LEU A 32 -24.43 2.24 13.71
CA LEU A 32 -24.24 3.53 13.07
C LEU A 32 -23.99 3.38 11.57
N LEU A 33 -23.28 2.32 11.15
CA LEU A 33 -23.08 2.01 9.73
C LEU A 33 -24.41 1.76 9.03
N GLU A 34 -25.29 0.98 9.64
CA GLU A 34 -26.62 0.72 9.09
C GLU A 34 -27.40 2.02 8.89
N SER A 35 -27.46 2.85 9.93
CA SER A 35 -28.18 4.13 9.91
C SER A 35 -27.59 5.12 8.91
N THR A 36 -26.26 5.07 8.72
CA THR A 36 -25.53 5.90 7.77
C THR A 36 -25.82 5.45 6.34
N LEU A 37 -25.73 4.14 6.04
CA LEU A 37 -25.95 3.62 4.68
C LEU A 37 -27.41 3.71 4.24
N PHE A 38 -28.35 3.26 5.08
CA PHE A 38 -29.76 3.09 4.70
C PHE A 38 -30.67 4.23 5.19
N GLY A 39 -30.20 5.09 6.08
CA GLY A 39 -31.01 6.14 6.69
C GLY A 39 -31.96 5.60 7.75
N HIS A 40 -32.65 6.49 8.44
CA HIS A 40 -33.63 6.12 9.46
C HIS A 40 -34.80 7.10 9.53
N VAL A 41 -35.94 6.62 9.98
CA VAL A 41 -37.08 7.47 10.32
C VAL A 41 -36.95 7.99 11.76
N ARG A 42 -37.69 9.06 12.08
CA ARG A 42 -37.75 9.59 13.45
C ARG A 42 -38.28 8.50 14.40
N GLY A 43 -37.60 8.30 15.52
CA GLY A 43 -37.98 7.32 16.54
C GLY A 43 -37.55 5.87 16.25
N ALA A 44 -36.74 5.64 15.23
CA ALA A 44 -36.28 4.28 14.87
C ALA A 44 -35.42 3.60 15.96
N PHE A 45 -34.70 4.38 16.77
CA PHE A 45 -33.90 3.91 17.90
C PHE A 45 -33.70 5.07 18.91
N THR A 46 -33.15 4.77 20.08
CA THR A 46 -32.88 5.77 21.12
C THR A 46 -31.90 6.84 20.60
N GLY A 47 -32.34 8.10 20.55
CA GLY A 47 -31.57 9.22 19.96
C GLY A 47 -31.87 9.52 18.49
N ALA A 48 -32.80 8.80 17.85
CA ALA A 48 -33.30 9.11 16.50
C ALA A 48 -34.33 10.26 16.51
N ASP A 49 -33.93 11.45 16.97
CA ASP A 49 -34.84 12.60 17.15
C ASP A 49 -35.40 13.16 15.84
N ARG A 50 -34.71 12.91 14.73
CA ARG A 50 -35.08 13.35 13.39
C ARG A 50 -34.86 12.22 12.40
N ALA A 51 -35.60 12.23 11.29
CA ALA A 51 -35.32 11.34 10.17
C ALA A 51 -34.06 11.80 9.43
N ARG A 52 -33.27 10.84 8.91
CA ARG A 52 -32.05 11.11 8.14
C ARG A 52 -32.02 10.23 6.89
N ARG A 53 -31.67 10.83 5.75
CA ARG A 53 -31.42 10.11 4.49
C ARG A 53 -30.12 9.31 4.61
N GLY A 54 -30.13 8.09 4.07
CA GLY A 54 -28.93 7.24 4.00
C GLY A 54 -28.00 7.60 2.85
N LEU A 55 -26.78 7.09 2.88
CA LEU A 55 -25.80 7.29 1.81
C LEU A 55 -26.27 6.75 0.46
N PHE A 56 -27.04 5.66 0.42
CA PHE A 56 -27.64 5.18 -0.83
C PHE A 56 -28.56 6.21 -1.48
N GLU A 57 -29.38 6.90 -0.67
CA GLU A 57 -30.25 7.95 -1.18
C GLU A 57 -29.48 9.22 -1.57
N ILE A 58 -28.36 9.50 -0.91
CA ILE A 58 -27.50 10.64 -1.23
C ILE A 58 -26.72 10.39 -2.51
N ALA A 59 -26.32 9.13 -2.76
CA ALA A 59 -25.58 8.69 -3.94
C ALA A 59 -26.47 8.39 -5.16
N ASP A 60 -27.78 8.60 -5.06
CA ASP A 60 -28.73 8.31 -6.13
C ASP A 60 -28.37 9.05 -7.44
N GLY A 61 -28.37 8.34 -8.56
CA GLY A 61 -27.89 8.82 -9.86
C GLY A 61 -26.36 8.92 -9.98
N GLY A 62 -25.61 8.61 -8.93
CA GLY A 62 -24.17 8.75 -8.85
C GLY A 62 -23.43 7.45 -8.53
N THR A 63 -22.37 7.57 -7.73
CA THR A 63 -21.50 6.46 -7.30
C THR A 63 -21.34 6.43 -5.79
N LEU A 64 -21.55 5.25 -5.20
CA LEU A 64 -21.23 4.96 -3.81
C LEU A 64 -19.96 4.11 -3.75
N PHE A 65 -18.95 4.60 -3.05
CA PHE A 65 -17.73 3.88 -2.75
C PHE A 65 -17.77 3.32 -1.34
N LEU A 66 -17.57 2.01 -1.20
CA LEU A 66 -17.48 1.33 0.09
C LEU A 66 -16.07 0.75 0.27
N ASP A 67 -15.29 1.34 1.17
CA ASP A 67 -14.00 0.76 1.57
C ASP A 67 -14.18 -0.27 2.69
N GLU A 68 -13.30 -1.26 2.69
CA GLU A 68 -13.28 -2.38 3.62
C GLU A 68 -14.61 -3.15 3.71
N ILE A 69 -15.24 -3.43 2.55
CA ILE A 69 -16.52 -4.19 2.49
C ILE A 69 -16.44 -5.58 3.16
N GLY A 70 -15.24 -6.18 3.22
CA GLY A 70 -14.99 -7.46 3.89
C GLY A 70 -15.10 -7.42 5.42
N GLU A 71 -15.32 -6.24 6.02
CA GLU A 71 -15.58 -6.04 7.45
C GLU A 71 -17.08 -5.97 7.78
N MET A 72 -17.96 -5.95 6.77
CA MET A 72 -19.41 -5.89 7.01
C MET A 72 -19.93 -7.15 7.72
N SER A 73 -20.83 -6.96 8.68
CA SER A 73 -21.56 -8.04 9.33
C SER A 73 -22.52 -8.74 8.35
N GLU A 74 -22.91 -9.97 8.65
CA GLU A 74 -23.85 -10.74 7.82
C GLU A 74 -25.21 -10.02 7.59
N PRO A 75 -25.84 -9.39 8.61
CA PRO A 75 -27.06 -8.61 8.39
C PRO A 75 -26.86 -7.44 7.42
N MET A 76 -25.71 -6.77 7.48
CA MET A 76 -25.36 -5.68 6.58
C MET A 76 -25.14 -6.18 5.15
N GLN A 77 -24.48 -7.32 4.99
CA GLN A 77 -24.32 -7.97 3.69
C GLN A 77 -25.67 -8.31 3.05
N ALA A 78 -26.62 -8.84 3.82
CA ALA A 78 -27.97 -9.14 3.32
C ALA A 78 -28.74 -7.88 2.90
N LYS A 79 -28.63 -6.78 3.65
CA LYS A 79 -29.27 -5.50 3.30
C LYS A 79 -28.65 -4.88 2.06
N LEU A 80 -27.32 -4.89 1.96
CA LEU A 80 -26.60 -4.43 0.79
C LEU A 80 -27.02 -5.20 -0.46
N LEU A 81 -27.09 -6.53 -0.36
CA LEU A 81 -27.52 -7.38 -1.47
C LEU A 81 -28.91 -6.99 -2.00
N ARG A 82 -29.88 -6.74 -1.11
CA ARG A 82 -31.24 -6.31 -1.52
C ARG A 82 -31.23 -5.02 -2.33
N VAL A 83 -30.47 -4.02 -1.88
CA VAL A 83 -30.35 -2.75 -2.63
C VAL A 83 -29.70 -2.99 -3.99
N LEU A 84 -28.66 -3.83 -4.06
CA LEU A 84 -27.99 -4.14 -5.33
C LEU A 84 -28.82 -5.00 -6.28
N GLN A 85 -29.76 -5.80 -5.78
CA GLN A 85 -30.63 -6.65 -6.58
C GLN A 85 -31.83 -5.89 -7.13
N ASP A 86 -32.56 -5.21 -6.24
CA ASP A 86 -33.87 -4.65 -6.55
C ASP A 86 -33.85 -3.13 -6.78
N GLY A 87 -32.72 -2.47 -6.47
CA GLY A 87 -32.64 -1.00 -6.45
C GLY A 87 -33.49 -0.38 -5.35
N GLU A 88 -33.85 -1.16 -4.34
CA GLU A 88 -34.83 -0.80 -3.32
C GLU A 88 -34.18 -0.79 -1.93
N LEU A 89 -34.34 0.31 -1.21
CA LEU A 89 -33.86 0.48 0.16
C LEU A 89 -35.02 0.76 1.12
N ARG A 90 -34.89 0.29 2.36
CA ARG A 90 -35.83 0.59 3.43
C ARG A 90 -35.07 1.24 4.58
N PRO A 91 -35.41 2.48 4.97
CA PRO A 91 -34.80 3.13 6.13
C PRO A 91 -35.09 2.35 7.42
N ILE A 92 -34.19 2.44 8.40
CA ILE A 92 -34.38 1.83 9.71
C ILE A 92 -35.64 2.38 10.35
N GLY A 93 -36.49 1.48 10.87
CA GLY A 93 -37.77 1.80 11.50
C GLY A 93 -38.85 2.29 10.54
N GLY A 94 -38.57 2.39 9.23
CA GLY A 94 -39.53 2.79 8.21
C GLY A 94 -40.13 1.61 7.47
N GLU A 95 -41.39 1.73 7.05
CA GLU A 95 -42.07 0.71 6.23
C GLU A 95 -41.97 1.01 4.72
N GLN A 96 -41.83 2.29 4.36
CA GLN A 96 -41.74 2.73 2.97
C GLN A 96 -40.39 2.35 2.35
N THR A 97 -40.48 1.58 1.27
CA THR A 97 -39.36 1.31 0.38
C THR A 97 -39.11 2.51 -0.54
N ARG A 98 -37.85 2.86 -0.75
CA ARG A 98 -37.40 3.91 -1.68
C ARG A 98 -36.56 3.27 -2.78
N ARG A 99 -36.75 3.72 -4.01
CA ARG A 99 -35.92 3.30 -5.15
C ARG A 99 -34.73 4.20 -5.31
N VAL A 100 -33.58 3.60 -5.62
CA VAL A 100 -32.32 4.29 -5.93
C VAL A 100 -31.61 3.61 -7.09
N ASP A 101 -30.89 4.40 -7.87
CA ASP A 101 -30.01 3.95 -8.93
C ASP A 101 -28.57 4.37 -8.61
N VAL A 102 -27.82 3.47 -7.98
CA VAL A 102 -26.45 3.74 -7.50
C VAL A 102 -25.45 2.81 -8.15
N ARG A 103 -24.36 3.39 -8.67
CA ARG A 103 -23.20 2.61 -9.09
C ARG A 103 -22.36 2.29 -7.86
N LEU A 104 -22.23 1.03 -7.51
CA LEU A 104 -21.37 0.61 -6.40
C LEU A 104 -19.93 0.40 -6.90
N VAL A 105 -18.97 0.96 -6.16
CA VAL A 105 -17.55 0.56 -6.23
C VAL A 105 -17.14 0.11 -4.84
N ALA A 106 -16.66 -1.12 -4.70
CA ALA A 106 -16.27 -1.68 -3.41
C ALA A 106 -14.77 -1.98 -3.38
N ALA A 107 -14.16 -1.84 -2.21
CA ALA A 107 -12.76 -2.12 -1.97
C ALA A 107 -12.58 -2.92 -0.67
N THR A 108 -11.54 -3.75 -0.62
CA THR A 108 -11.20 -4.56 0.56
C THR A 108 -9.72 -4.96 0.49
N HIS A 109 -9.09 -5.15 1.65
CA HIS A 109 -7.78 -5.79 1.76
C HIS A 109 -7.87 -7.30 2.04
N ARG A 110 -9.07 -7.81 2.32
CA ARG A 110 -9.32 -9.23 2.62
C ARG A 110 -9.59 -10.04 1.36
N ASP A 111 -9.21 -11.30 1.40
CA ASP A 111 -9.58 -12.33 0.41
C ASP A 111 -11.06 -12.70 0.59
N LEU A 112 -11.93 -12.12 -0.25
CA LEU A 112 -13.38 -12.40 -0.19
C LEU A 112 -13.71 -13.86 -0.52
N PRO A 113 -13.12 -14.51 -1.56
CA PRO A 113 -13.29 -15.95 -1.77
C PRO A 113 -13.04 -16.79 -0.50
N ALA A 114 -11.93 -16.55 0.20
CA ALA A 114 -11.64 -17.26 1.45
C ALA A 114 -12.68 -16.97 2.55
N LEU A 115 -13.19 -15.74 2.65
CA LEU A 115 -14.26 -15.41 3.60
C LEU A 115 -15.59 -16.08 3.25
N VAL A 116 -15.87 -16.30 1.97
CA VAL A 116 -17.06 -17.03 1.50
C VAL A 116 -16.96 -18.49 1.91
N GLU A 117 -15.81 -19.14 1.70
CA GLU A 117 -15.58 -20.52 2.13
C GLU A 117 -15.70 -20.70 3.65
N GLN A 118 -15.31 -19.68 4.42
CA GLN A 118 -15.44 -19.64 5.88
C GLN A 118 -16.86 -19.30 6.37
N GLY A 119 -17.81 -19.01 5.48
CA GLY A 119 -19.16 -18.58 5.85
C GLY A 119 -19.22 -17.20 6.50
N ARG A 120 -18.16 -16.39 6.38
CA ARG A 120 -18.07 -15.02 6.94
C ARG A 120 -18.48 -13.95 5.94
N PHE A 121 -18.58 -14.31 4.67
CA PHE A 121 -19.08 -13.45 3.62
C PHE A 121 -20.08 -14.23 2.76
N ARG A 122 -21.20 -13.61 2.39
CA ARG A 122 -22.23 -14.30 1.61
C ARG A 122 -21.78 -14.48 0.16
N SER A 123 -21.95 -15.68 -0.37
CA SER A 123 -21.61 -16.02 -1.75
C SER A 123 -22.43 -15.21 -2.76
N ASP A 124 -23.73 -15.02 -2.51
CA ASP A 124 -24.62 -14.23 -3.37
C ASP A 124 -24.19 -12.76 -3.52
N LEU A 125 -23.79 -12.13 -2.43
CA LEU A 125 -23.23 -10.79 -2.44
C LEU A 125 -21.88 -10.75 -3.15
N PHE A 126 -21.00 -11.72 -2.88
CA PHE A 126 -19.69 -11.80 -3.56
C PHE A 126 -19.85 -11.80 -5.08
N TYR A 127 -20.69 -12.67 -5.63
CA TYR A 127 -20.92 -12.72 -7.08
C TYR A 127 -21.61 -11.47 -7.62
N ARG A 128 -22.37 -10.73 -6.81
CA ARG A 128 -23.00 -9.46 -7.22
C ARG A 128 -22.01 -8.30 -7.27
N ILE A 129 -20.97 -8.29 -6.44
CA ILE A 129 -19.97 -7.21 -6.40
C ILE A 129 -18.72 -7.52 -7.23
N ALA A 130 -18.32 -8.78 -7.32
CA ALA A 130 -17.10 -9.22 -8.02
C ALA A 130 -17.31 -9.39 -9.53
N VAL A 131 -18.13 -8.53 -10.16
CA VAL A 131 -18.41 -8.56 -11.60
C VAL A 131 -17.19 -8.10 -12.40
N VAL A 132 -16.55 -7.03 -11.95
CA VAL A 132 -15.29 -6.51 -12.51
C VAL A 132 -14.34 -6.27 -11.34
N ALA A 133 -13.37 -7.16 -11.17
CA ALA A 133 -12.35 -7.05 -10.14
C ALA A 133 -11.12 -6.31 -10.69
N VAL A 134 -10.63 -5.33 -9.93
CA VAL A 134 -9.36 -4.63 -10.23
C VAL A 134 -8.41 -4.92 -9.08
N GLU A 135 -7.37 -5.70 -9.35
CA GLU A 135 -6.32 -5.96 -8.39
C GLU A 135 -5.32 -4.79 -8.38
N LEU A 136 -5.01 -4.27 -7.20
CA LEU A 136 -4.05 -3.20 -7.04
C LEU A 136 -2.70 -3.77 -6.57
N PRO A 137 -1.64 -3.69 -7.39
CA PRO A 137 -0.34 -4.23 -7.05
C PRO A 137 0.26 -3.49 -5.85
N ALA A 138 0.97 -4.24 -5.03
CA ALA A 138 1.71 -3.66 -3.91
C ALA A 138 2.85 -2.78 -4.43
N LEU A 139 3.32 -1.82 -3.62
CA LEU A 139 4.36 -0.88 -4.02
C LEU A 139 5.69 -1.60 -4.37
N ARG A 140 6.00 -2.72 -3.69
CA ARG A 140 7.15 -3.58 -4.00
C ARG A 140 7.15 -4.18 -5.41
N GLU A 141 5.98 -4.33 -6.02
CA GLU A 141 5.82 -4.87 -7.37
C GLU A 141 5.98 -3.77 -8.44
N ARG A 142 6.05 -2.49 -8.01
CA ARG A 142 6.20 -1.31 -8.87
C ARG A 142 7.24 -0.33 -8.32
N PRO A 143 8.52 -0.75 -8.19
CA PRO A 143 9.56 0.11 -7.63
C PRO A 143 9.86 1.36 -8.48
N ASP A 144 9.47 1.37 -9.75
CA ASP A 144 9.62 2.52 -10.64
C ASP A 144 8.57 3.62 -10.40
N ASP A 145 7.50 3.33 -9.66
CA ASP A 145 6.55 4.34 -9.18
C ASP A 145 7.08 5.11 -7.96
N ILE A 146 8.13 4.62 -7.29
CA ILE A 146 8.63 5.24 -6.06
C ILE A 146 9.20 6.64 -6.32
N PRO A 147 10.09 6.89 -7.30
CA PRO A 147 10.59 8.24 -7.58
C PRO A 147 9.49 9.29 -7.84
N PRO A 148 8.49 9.06 -8.72
CA PRO A 148 7.44 10.06 -8.94
C PRO A 148 6.52 10.22 -7.71
N LEU A 149 6.20 9.15 -6.97
CA LEU A 149 5.44 9.27 -5.71
C LEU A 149 6.18 10.11 -4.68
N VAL A 150 7.49 9.91 -4.57
CA VAL A 150 8.34 10.68 -3.67
C VAL A 150 8.38 12.15 -4.07
N ALA A 151 8.50 12.45 -5.36
CA ALA A 151 8.45 13.84 -5.84
C ALA A 151 7.12 14.52 -5.47
N GLU A 152 5.99 13.84 -5.69
CA GLU A 152 4.66 14.31 -5.30
C GLU A 152 4.56 14.56 -3.78
N PHE A 153 5.11 13.66 -2.95
CA PHE A 153 5.10 13.85 -1.50
C PHE A 153 5.97 15.01 -1.03
N LEU A 154 7.12 15.24 -1.68
CA LEU A 154 7.94 16.40 -1.39
C LEU A 154 7.21 17.69 -1.75
N GLU A 155 6.60 17.76 -2.95
CA GLU A 155 5.83 18.93 -3.37
C GLU A 155 4.66 19.22 -2.42
N ARG A 156 3.94 18.17 -2.00
CA ARG A 156 2.80 18.30 -1.10
C ARG A 156 3.18 18.73 0.32
N HIS A 157 4.32 18.25 0.85
CA HIS A 157 4.63 18.35 2.28
C HIS A 157 5.80 19.30 2.60
N ALA A 158 6.62 19.70 1.62
CA ALA A 158 7.75 20.60 1.85
C ALA A 158 7.37 22.09 1.91
N GLY A 159 6.14 22.44 1.51
CA GLY A 159 5.70 23.84 1.42
C GLY A 159 6.52 24.60 0.38
N GLU A 160 7.09 25.74 0.78
CA GLU A 160 7.97 26.56 -0.10
C GLU A 160 9.42 26.05 -0.15
N ARG A 161 9.78 25.04 0.66
CA ARG A 161 11.16 24.54 0.71
C ARG A 161 11.47 23.67 -0.51
N LEU A 162 12.57 23.98 -1.18
CA LEU A 162 13.09 23.14 -2.25
C LEU A 162 13.95 22.02 -1.67
N VAL A 163 13.33 20.88 -1.34
CA VAL A 163 14.03 19.72 -0.79
C VAL A 163 14.36 18.71 -1.88
N ARG A 164 15.60 18.19 -1.88
CA ARG A 164 16.06 17.13 -2.78
C ARG A 164 16.26 15.83 -2.02
N ILE A 165 16.33 14.71 -2.75
CA ILE A 165 16.72 13.41 -2.19
C ILE A 165 18.06 12.99 -2.75
N ASP A 166 18.95 12.58 -1.86
CA ASP A 166 20.25 12.02 -2.22
C ASP A 166 20.07 10.68 -2.98
N PRO A 167 20.87 10.39 -4.03
CA PRO A 167 20.76 9.15 -4.79
C PRO A 167 20.92 7.86 -3.96
N ARG A 168 21.61 7.87 -2.81
CA ARG A 168 21.69 6.72 -1.89
C ARG A 168 20.36 6.53 -1.15
N ALA A 169 19.76 7.62 -0.68
CA ALA A 169 18.45 7.60 -0.05
C ALA A 169 17.38 7.11 -1.05
N MET A 170 17.38 7.59 -2.29
CA MET A 170 16.46 7.10 -3.32
C MET A 170 16.61 5.60 -3.61
N ARG A 171 17.85 5.09 -3.65
CA ARG A 171 18.08 3.65 -3.82
C ARG A 171 17.56 2.83 -2.65
N ALA A 172 17.74 3.32 -1.42
CA ALA A 172 17.18 2.68 -0.23
C ALA A 172 15.64 2.65 -0.26
N LEU A 173 15.01 3.77 -0.63
CA LEU A 173 13.56 3.85 -0.82
C LEU A 173 13.07 2.85 -1.87
N ARG A 174 13.75 2.74 -3.01
CA ARG A 174 13.40 1.78 -4.08
C ARG A 174 13.61 0.31 -3.68
N GLY A 175 14.59 0.03 -2.83
CA GLY A 175 14.92 -1.34 -2.39
C GLY A 175 14.05 -1.85 -1.24
N HIS A 176 13.24 -1.00 -0.61
CA HIS A 176 12.42 -1.39 0.53
C HIS A 176 11.12 -2.11 0.09
N ARG A 177 10.61 -3.01 0.94
CA ARG A 177 9.43 -3.83 0.66
C ARG A 177 8.10 -3.09 0.86
N TRP A 178 8.10 -2.00 1.61
CA TRP A 178 6.92 -1.17 1.89
C TRP A 178 5.69 -2.00 2.31
N PRO A 179 5.71 -2.73 3.44
CA PRO A 179 4.55 -3.46 3.93
C PRO A 179 3.29 -2.58 4.08
N GLY A 180 3.45 -1.32 4.49
CA GLY A 180 2.37 -0.31 4.54
C GLY A 180 2.15 0.44 3.22
N ASN A 181 2.76 -0.01 2.13
CA ASN A 181 2.63 0.52 0.77
C ASN A 181 2.84 2.05 0.72
N VAL A 182 2.06 2.73 -0.12
CA VAL A 182 2.13 4.17 -0.34
C VAL A 182 1.96 4.99 0.95
N ARG A 183 1.16 4.52 1.92
CA ARG A 183 0.96 5.22 3.21
C ARG A 183 2.24 5.24 4.04
N GLU A 184 2.97 4.12 4.06
CA GLU A 184 4.25 4.03 4.76
C GLU A 184 5.32 4.88 4.06
N LEU A 185 5.38 4.84 2.73
CA LEU A 185 6.28 5.71 1.95
C LEU A 185 6.03 7.20 2.25
N GLU A 186 4.77 7.65 2.21
CA GLU A 186 4.42 9.04 2.51
C GLU A 186 4.81 9.43 3.95
N ASN A 187 4.55 8.56 4.93
CA ASN A 187 4.97 8.77 6.31
C ASN A 187 6.48 8.92 6.44
N GLU A 188 7.24 8.06 5.74
CA GLU A 188 8.69 8.09 5.78
C GLU A 188 9.26 9.37 5.17
N ILE A 189 8.71 9.83 4.05
CA ILE A 189 9.10 11.10 3.43
C ILE A 189 8.76 12.28 4.35
N ARG A 190 7.57 12.32 4.95
CA ARG A 190 7.21 13.36 5.93
C ARG A 190 8.16 13.39 7.13
N ARG A 191 8.52 12.21 7.65
CA ARG A 191 9.47 12.08 8.75
C ARG A 191 10.85 12.59 8.35
N ALA A 192 11.32 12.25 7.16
CA ALA A 192 12.61 12.70 6.64
C ALA A 192 12.64 14.22 6.38
N LEU A 193 11.55 14.82 5.92
CA LEU A 193 11.40 16.28 5.72
C LEU A 193 11.54 17.10 7.01
N VAL A 194 11.16 16.52 8.16
CA VAL A 194 11.33 17.14 9.47
C VAL A 194 12.80 17.10 9.92
N LEU A 195 13.54 16.06 9.53
CA LEU A 195 14.92 15.84 9.96
C LEU A 195 15.96 16.47 9.04
N ALA A 196 15.63 16.62 7.76
CA ALA A 196 16.54 17.16 6.74
C ALA A 196 16.27 18.66 6.51
N ASP A 197 17.33 19.40 6.18
CA ASP A 197 17.25 20.78 5.68
C ASP A 197 16.93 20.77 4.17
N ASP A 198 17.93 20.89 3.31
CA ASP A 198 17.71 21.00 1.85
C ASP A 198 17.80 19.66 1.12
N THR A 199 18.40 18.64 1.74
CA THR A 199 18.61 17.33 1.12
C THR A 199 18.36 16.19 2.10
N ILE A 200 17.39 15.33 1.76
CA ILE A 200 17.13 14.07 2.45
C ILE A 200 18.21 13.07 2.04
N ALA A 201 19.26 12.98 2.87
CA ALA A 201 20.25 11.93 2.86
C ALA A 201 19.77 10.63 3.56
N LEU A 202 20.53 9.54 3.39
CA LEU A 202 20.22 8.21 3.94
C LEU A 202 20.04 8.23 5.47
N GLU A 203 20.80 9.07 6.17
CA GLU A 203 20.75 9.24 7.63
C GLU A 203 19.45 9.88 8.16
N HIS A 204 18.65 10.50 7.30
CA HIS A 204 17.33 10.99 7.67
C HIS A 204 16.25 9.92 7.54
N LEU A 205 16.50 8.87 6.74
CA LEU A 205 15.57 7.75 6.59
C LEU A 205 15.54 6.86 7.84
N SER A 206 14.59 5.94 7.95
CA SER A 206 14.40 5.15 9.17
C SER A 206 15.45 4.04 9.22
N PRO A 207 15.79 3.50 10.41
CA PRO A 207 16.74 2.39 10.50
C PRO A 207 16.38 1.21 9.59
N ALA A 208 15.08 0.92 9.42
CA ALA A 208 14.57 -0.11 8.52
C ALA A 208 14.93 0.12 7.04
N LEU A 209 15.06 1.38 6.62
CA LEU A 209 15.46 1.76 5.26
C LEU A 209 16.95 1.98 5.09
N ARG A 210 17.64 2.42 6.14
CA ARG A 210 19.10 2.55 6.12
C ARG A 210 19.74 1.21 5.78
N GLY A 211 19.10 0.12 6.23
CA GLY A 211 19.66 -1.22 6.23
C GLY A 211 20.89 -1.22 7.12
N ASP A 212 20.93 -2.13 8.09
CA ASP A 212 22.23 -2.76 8.29
C ASP A 212 22.59 -3.32 6.92
N SER A 213 23.62 -2.76 6.28
CA SER A 213 24.17 -3.26 5.03
C SER A 213 24.79 -4.67 5.16
N ASP A 214 24.39 -5.44 6.18
CA ASP A 214 24.91 -6.75 6.58
C ASP A 214 23.85 -7.85 6.70
N SER A 215 22.55 -7.56 6.57
CA SER A 215 21.52 -8.60 6.55
C SER A 215 21.28 -9.13 5.12
N GLU A 216 22.27 -9.85 4.59
CA GLU A 216 21.94 -11.02 3.77
C GLU A 216 21.01 -11.94 4.59
N PRO A 217 20.09 -12.69 3.98
CA PRO A 217 19.27 -13.65 4.71
C PRO A 217 20.20 -14.53 5.55
N LEU A 218 19.94 -14.65 6.84
CA LEU A 218 20.57 -15.65 7.72
C LEU A 218 20.04 -17.06 7.39
N ASP A 219 19.89 -17.37 6.10
CA ASP A 219 19.64 -18.71 5.63
C ASP A 219 21.01 -19.39 5.50
N GLU A 220 21.25 -20.29 6.45
CA GLU A 220 22.49 -21.02 6.73
C GLU A 220 23.64 -20.20 7.34
N LEU A 221 24.08 -20.61 8.53
CA LEU A 221 25.29 -20.10 9.21
C LEU A 221 26.58 -20.50 8.44
N ASP A 222 26.73 -20.09 7.18
CA ASP A 222 27.93 -20.33 6.39
C ASP A 222 28.91 -19.14 6.46
N LEU A 223 29.57 -19.01 7.62
CA LEU A 223 30.64 -18.04 7.83
C LEU A 223 31.75 -18.19 6.77
N LYS A 224 32.02 -19.42 6.31
CA LYS A 224 33.12 -19.71 5.39
C LYS A 224 32.80 -19.19 3.98
N GLY A 225 31.58 -19.39 3.49
CA GLY A 225 31.11 -18.86 2.21
C GLY A 225 31.08 -17.34 2.18
N ARG A 226 30.61 -16.70 3.25
CA ARG A 226 30.54 -15.23 3.35
C ARG A 226 31.92 -14.58 3.38
N VAL A 227 32.85 -15.13 4.17
CA VAL A 227 34.26 -14.67 4.16
C VAL A 227 34.86 -14.84 2.76
N ALA A 228 34.62 -15.98 2.09
CA ALA A 228 35.11 -16.22 0.74
C ALA A 228 34.51 -15.26 -0.32
N ALA A 229 33.23 -14.89 -0.19
CA ALA A 229 32.56 -13.94 -1.08
C ALA A 229 33.11 -12.52 -0.90
N LEU A 230 33.30 -12.09 0.35
CA LEU A 230 33.92 -10.80 0.67
C LEU A 230 35.36 -10.72 0.16
N GLU A 231 36.16 -11.75 0.42
CA GLU A 231 37.53 -11.87 -0.09
C GLU A 231 37.56 -11.76 -1.63
N ARG A 232 36.68 -12.49 -2.34
CA ARG A 232 36.59 -12.43 -3.80
C ARG A 232 36.31 -11.01 -4.31
N ARG A 233 35.35 -10.33 -3.68
CA ARG A 233 34.96 -8.97 -4.07
C ARG A 233 36.10 -7.97 -3.88
N LEU A 234 36.80 -8.05 -2.75
CA LEU A 234 37.93 -7.18 -2.44
C LEU A 234 39.13 -7.44 -3.36
N ILE A 235 39.43 -8.70 -3.65
CA ILE A 235 40.52 -9.09 -4.56
C ILE A 235 40.24 -8.63 -5.99
N LYS A 236 39.03 -8.87 -6.52
CA LYS A 236 38.65 -8.41 -7.87
C LYS A 236 38.74 -6.90 -7.99
N LYS A 237 38.17 -6.16 -7.03
CA LYS A 237 38.24 -4.69 -7.01
C LYS A 237 39.68 -4.17 -6.94
N ALA A 238 40.53 -4.80 -6.14
CA ALA A 238 41.95 -4.42 -6.04
C ALA A 238 42.71 -4.71 -7.34
N LEU A 239 42.42 -5.82 -8.02
CA LEU A 239 43.02 -6.16 -9.32
C LEU A 239 42.54 -5.21 -10.41
N GLU A 240 41.25 -4.89 -10.48
CA GLU A 240 40.68 -3.90 -11.41
C GLU A 240 41.33 -2.52 -11.22
N THR A 241 41.41 -2.05 -9.96
CA THR A 241 41.97 -0.73 -9.63
C THR A 241 43.47 -0.63 -9.94
N THR A 242 44.18 -1.75 -9.93
CA THR A 242 45.62 -1.83 -10.21
C THR A 242 45.94 -2.38 -11.59
N PHE A 243 44.93 -2.48 -12.46
CA PHE A 243 45.04 -3.00 -13.83
C PHE A 243 45.75 -4.36 -13.91
N GLY A 244 45.41 -5.27 -13.02
CA GLY A 244 45.98 -6.63 -12.94
C GLY A 244 47.35 -6.73 -12.28
N ASN A 245 47.92 -5.63 -11.75
CA ASN A 245 49.21 -5.69 -11.07
C ASN A 245 49.08 -6.32 -9.67
N GLN A 246 49.34 -7.62 -9.58
CA GLN A 246 49.21 -8.39 -8.33
C GLN A 246 50.05 -7.86 -7.16
N THR A 247 51.23 -7.28 -7.40
CA THR A 247 52.06 -6.72 -6.30
C THR A 247 51.42 -5.48 -5.71
N ARG A 248 50.87 -4.59 -6.56
CA ARG A 248 50.16 -3.39 -6.11
C ARG A 248 48.81 -3.73 -5.47
N ALA A 249 48.07 -4.69 -6.05
CA ALA A 249 46.83 -5.18 -5.47
C ALA A 249 47.06 -5.78 -4.08
N ALA A 250 48.13 -6.55 -3.89
CA ALA A 250 48.47 -7.14 -2.59
C ALA A 250 48.79 -6.04 -1.56
N SER A 251 49.58 -5.04 -1.95
CA SER A 251 49.89 -3.91 -1.08
C SER A 251 48.64 -3.11 -0.68
N LEU A 252 47.70 -2.92 -1.62
CA LEU A 252 46.44 -2.20 -1.38
C LEU A 252 45.51 -2.97 -0.42
N LEU A 253 45.60 -4.29 -0.42
CA LEU A 253 44.85 -5.18 0.47
C LEU A 253 45.58 -5.48 1.79
N GLY A 254 46.78 -4.94 2.00
CA GLY A 254 47.59 -5.22 3.20
C GLY A 254 48.15 -6.64 3.27
N LEU A 255 48.28 -7.31 2.12
CA LEU A 255 48.73 -8.70 2.00
C LEU A 255 50.14 -8.77 1.37
N SER A 256 50.84 -9.87 1.62
CA SER A 256 52.03 -10.22 0.84
C SER A 256 51.62 -10.70 -0.56
N ARG A 257 52.48 -10.50 -1.56
CA ARG A 257 52.23 -10.98 -2.94
C ARG A 257 51.91 -12.47 -2.99
N TYR A 258 52.67 -13.28 -2.22
CA TYR A 258 52.44 -14.71 -2.10
C TYR A 258 51.08 -15.03 -1.44
N GLY A 259 50.69 -14.26 -0.42
CA GLY A 259 49.40 -14.38 0.24
C GLY A 259 48.23 -14.13 -0.72
N LEU A 260 48.32 -13.06 -1.53
CA LEU A 260 47.32 -12.77 -2.55
C LEU A 260 47.21 -13.89 -3.60
N GLN A 261 48.34 -14.40 -4.11
CA GLN A 261 48.36 -15.49 -5.09
C GLN A 261 47.71 -16.77 -4.56
N LYS A 262 47.96 -17.10 -3.29
CA LYS A 262 47.33 -18.25 -2.62
C LYS A 262 45.82 -18.07 -2.50
N MET A 263 45.34 -16.85 -2.22
CA MET A 263 43.91 -16.55 -2.13
C MET A 263 43.24 -16.56 -3.50
N ILE A 264 43.85 -16.00 -4.53
CA ILE A 264 43.36 -16.05 -5.93
C ILE A 264 43.15 -17.50 -6.37
N LYS A 265 44.13 -18.38 -6.12
CA LYS A 265 44.05 -19.80 -6.46
C LYS A 265 42.99 -20.56 -5.63
N ARG A 266 42.86 -20.26 -4.33
CA ARG A 266 41.86 -20.87 -3.45
C ARG A 266 40.43 -20.49 -3.83
N LEU A 267 40.25 -19.25 -4.30
CA LEU A 267 38.96 -18.64 -4.60
C LEU A 267 38.64 -18.66 -6.11
N GLU A 268 39.45 -19.36 -6.92
CA GLU A 268 39.23 -19.53 -8.36
C GLU A 268 38.89 -18.21 -9.06
N ILE A 269 39.70 -17.18 -8.80
CA ILE A 269 39.55 -15.84 -9.39
C ILE A 269 40.40 -15.80 -10.65
N ASP A 270 39.75 -15.59 -11.80
CA ASP A 270 40.39 -15.39 -13.11
C ASP A 270 41.19 -14.09 -13.21
#